data_AF-A0A7K2NU53-F1
#
_entry.id   AF-A0A7K2NU53-F1
#
_cell.length_a   1.000
_cell.length_b   1.000
_cell.length_c   1.000
_cell.angle_alpha   90.00
_cell.angle_beta   90.00
_cell.angle_gamma   90.00
#
_symmetry.space_group_name_H-M   'P 1'
#
loop_
_entity.id
_entity.type
_entity.pdbx_description
1 polymer ?
#
loop_
_entity_poly.entity_id
_entity_poly.type
_entity_poly.pdbx_seq_one_letter_code
_entity_poly.pdbx_strand_id
1 'polypeptide(L)'
;MLSRLTRPQFLAVCGLPVVALLATALFAPLPFSVAQPGLTADVLGKNRGAEVITISGAPTHDTSGQLRMTTIEATGPDASIHLGDVLGSWFDTDRAVMPRDAVYPSGDDVSEIEQYNQEQMKESQDSATT
;
A
#
# COMPACT_ATOMS: atom_id res chain seq x y z
N MET A 1 -20.46 45.08 9.17
CA MET A 1 -19.02 45.29 9.44
C MET A 1 -18.11 45.16 8.21
N LEU A 2 -18.59 44.69 7.05
CA LEU A 2 -17.76 44.54 5.83
C LEU A 2 -17.65 45.81 4.95
N SER A 3 -18.47 46.84 5.19
CA SER A 3 -18.57 48.05 4.33
C SER A 3 -17.39 49.04 4.42
N ARG A 4 -16.30 48.70 5.09
CA ARG A 4 -15.07 49.54 5.17
C ARG A 4 -13.85 48.93 4.47
N LEU A 5 -14.02 47.78 3.80
CA LEU A 5 -12.94 47.11 3.09
C LEU A 5 -12.72 47.76 1.72
N THR A 6 -11.47 48.04 1.39
CA THR A 6 -11.09 48.44 0.02
C THR A 6 -11.33 47.26 -0.95
N ARG A 7 -11.56 47.55 -2.23
CA ARG A 7 -11.75 46.52 -3.28
C ARG A 7 -10.76 45.33 -3.21
N PRO A 8 -9.43 45.53 -3.04
CA PRO A 8 -8.51 44.41 -2.91
C PRO A 8 -8.70 43.62 -1.61
N GLN A 9 -9.06 44.26 -0.50
CA GLN A 9 -9.32 43.56 0.77
C GLN A 9 -10.59 42.72 0.70
N PHE A 10 -11.62 43.20 0.02
CA PHE A 10 -12.84 42.41 -0.22
C PHE A 10 -12.54 41.18 -1.09
N LEU A 11 -11.77 41.34 -2.16
CA LEU A 11 -11.33 40.22 -3.00
C LEU A 11 -10.47 39.22 -2.23
N ALA A 12 -9.56 39.69 -1.38
CA ALA A 12 -8.74 38.81 -0.54
C ALA A 12 -9.61 37.99 0.44
N VAL A 13 -10.59 38.62 1.10
CA VAL A 13 -11.51 37.94 2.02
C VAL A 13 -12.37 36.90 1.28
N CYS A 14 -12.85 37.20 0.08
CA CYS A 14 -13.62 36.25 -0.73
C CYS A 14 -12.76 35.14 -1.36
N GLY A 15 -11.48 35.42 -1.66
CA GLY A 15 -10.55 34.46 -2.23
C GLY A 15 -9.97 33.49 -1.20
N LEU A 16 -9.87 33.89 0.07
CA LEU A 16 -9.27 33.09 1.13
C LEU A 16 -9.93 31.70 1.29
N PRO A 17 -11.26 31.54 1.29
CA PRO A 17 -11.89 30.21 1.33
C PRO A 17 -11.53 29.34 0.13
N VAL A 18 -11.42 29.92 -1.07
CA VAL A 18 -11.06 29.18 -2.28
C VAL A 18 -9.62 28.69 -2.19
N VAL A 19 -8.71 29.57 -1.77
CA VAL A 19 -7.30 29.20 -1.55
C VAL A 19 -7.19 28.12 -0.46
N ALA A 20 -7.98 28.21 0.61
CA ALA A 20 -8.00 27.21 1.67
C ALA A 20 -8.47 25.84 1.13
N LEU A 21 -9.55 25.79 0.35
CA LEU A 21 -10.02 24.55 -0.28
C LEU A 21 -8.99 23.93 -1.23
N LEU A 22 -8.33 24.75 -2.04
CA LEU A 22 -7.27 24.28 -2.93
C LEU A 22 -6.07 23.73 -2.13
N ALA A 23 -5.68 24.41 -1.06
CA ALA A 23 -4.64 23.91 -0.16
C ALA A 23 -5.06 22.57 0.47
N THR A 24 -6.28 22.44 0.97
CA THR A 24 -6.77 21.17 1.51
C THR A 24 -6.75 20.06 0.46
N ALA A 25 -7.20 20.33 -0.77
CA ALA A 25 -7.18 19.32 -1.84
C ALA A 25 -5.75 18.87 -2.21
N LEU A 26 -4.76 19.77 -2.11
CA LEU A 26 -3.36 19.46 -2.40
C LEU A 26 -2.66 18.70 -1.27
N PHE A 27 -3.00 18.97 -0.01
CA PHE A 27 -2.28 18.46 1.16
C PHE A 27 -3.03 17.39 1.95
N ALA A 28 -4.33 17.17 1.72
CA ALA A 28 -5.06 16.10 2.39
C ALA A 28 -4.56 14.71 1.95
N PRO A 29 -4.58 13.72 2.85
CA PRO A 29 -4.33 12.33 2.48
C PRO A 29 -5.47 11.82 1.59
N LEU A 30 -5.12 10.97 0.62
CA LEU A 30 -6.02 10.41 -0.37
C LEU A 30 -6.28 8.91 -0.08
N PRO A 31 -7.47 8.38 -0.41
CA PRO A 31 -7.84 6.97 -0.16
C PRO A 31 -7.28 6.02 -1.22
N PHE A 32 -5.97 6.10 -1.46
CA PHE A 32 -5.26 5.23 -2.40
C PHE A 32 -4.11 4.51 -1.70
N SER A 33 -3.74 3.36 -2.26
CA SER A 33 -2.52 2.63 -1.93
C SER A 33 -1.66 2.54 -3.19
N VAL A 34 -0.34 2.62 -3.03
CA VAL A 34 0.61 2.43 -4.14
C VAL A 34 1.22 1.03 -4.01
N ALA A 35 1.05 0.21 -5.04
CA ALA A 35 1.70 -1.07 -5.18
C ALA A 35 2.98 -0.93 -6.02
N GLN A 36 4.05 -1.61 -5.60
CA GLN A 36 5.37 -1.59 -6.23
C GLN A 36 6.06 -2.97 -6.12
N PRO A 37 7.11 -3.25 -6.91
CA PRO A 37 7.93 -4.44 -6.78
C PRO A 37 8.46 -4.60 -5.36
N GLY A 38 8.19 -5.76 -4.77
CA GLY A 38 8.75 -6.15 -3.49
C GLY A 38 10.12 -6.81 -3.66
N LEU A 39 10.70 -7.23 -2.53
CA LEU A 39 11.95 -7.97 -2.53
C LEU A 39 11.78 -9.37 -3.13
N THR A 40 12.84 -9.89 -3.74
CA THR A 40 12.89 -11.30 -4.14
C THR A 40 13.43 -12.15 -2.99
N ALA A 41 12.79 -13.27 -2.70
CA ALA A 41 13.28 -14.25 -1.74
C ALA A 41 13.74 -15.53 -2.45
N ASP A 42 14.90 -16.07 -2.09
CA ASP A 42 15.33 -17.40 -2.55
C ASP A 42 14.74 -18.48 -1.64
N VAL A 43 13.76 -19.23 -2.15
CA VAL A 43 13.01 -20.20 -1.35
C VAL A 43 13.77 -21.51 -1.14
N LEU A 44 14.90 -21.71 -1.83
CA LEU A 44 15.82 -22.82 -1.57
C LEU A 44 16.85 -22.48 -0.48
N GLY A 45 16.89 -21.21 -0.07
CA GLY A 45 17.81 -20.73 0.95
C GLY A 45 17.21 -20.73 2.36
N LYS A 46 17.76 -19.85 3.20
CA LYS A 46 17.30 -19.63 4.57
C LYS A 46 16.75 -18.23 4.74
N ASN A 47 15.65 -18.12 5.48
CA ASN A 47 15.12 -16.86 5.96
C ASN A 47 15.26 -16.81 7.49
N ARG A 48 15.97 -15.79 8.00
CA ARG A 48 16.26 -15.62 9.45
C ARG A 48 16.80 -16.90 10.14
N GLY A 49 17.61 -17.68 9.41
CA GLY A 49 18.24 -18.90 9.92
C GLY A 49 17.41 -20.19 9.77
N ALA A 50 16.12 -20.11 9.40
CA ALA A 50 15.28 -21.25 9.08
C ALA A 50 15.22 -21.51 7.57
N GLU A 51 15.16 -22.77 7.16
CA GLU A 51 14.90 -23.13 5.76
C GLU A 51 13.50 -22.68 5.34
N VAL A 52 13.39 -22.10 4.15
CA VAL A 52 12.09 -21.62 3.65
C VAL A 52 11.19 -22.78 3.23
N ILE A 53 11.77 -23.83 2.64
CA ILE A 53 11.07 -25.07 2.27
C ILE A 53 11.74 -26.23 2.98
N THR A 54 10.94 -27.07 3.63
CA THR A 54 11.39 -28.31 4.27
C THR A 54 10.63 -29.48 3.68
N ILE A 55 11.35 -30.48 3.17
CA ILE A 55 10.78 -31.69 2.58
C ILE A 55 11.04 -32.86 3.52
N SER A 56 9.98 -33.59 3.86
CA SER A 56 10.07 -34.83 4.65
C SER A 56 9.43 -35.99 3.90
N GLY A 57 9.92 -37.22 4.13
CA GLY A 57 9.35 -38.43 3.54
C GLY A 57 9.79 -38.75 2.10
N ALA A 58 10.66 -37.94 1.49
CA ALA A 58 11.25 -38.20 0.18
C ALA A 58 12.73 -37.77 0.13
N PRO A 59 13.58 -38.44 -0.69
CA PRO A 59 14.94 -37.99 -0.93
C PRO A 59 14.95 -36.64 -1.66
N THR A 60 15.82 -35.73 -1.21
CA THR A 60 16.10 -34.44 -1.87
C THR A 60 17.44 -34.48 -2.60
N HIS A 61 17.63 -33.54 -3.53
CA HIS A 61 18.87 -33.42 -4.30
C HIS A 61 19.47 -32.03 -4.08
N ASP A 62 20.79 -31.99 -3.92
CA ASP A 62 21.52 -30.72 -3.84
C ASP A 62 21.41 -29.98 -5.17
N THR A 63 21.14 -28.69 -5.07
CA THR A 63 21.08 -27.78 -6.22
C THR A 63 22.06 -26.64 -6.01
N SER A 64 22.72 -26.23 -7.09
CA SER A 64 23.59 -25.05 -7.10
C SER A 64 22.85 -23.78 -7.55
N GLY A 65 21.57 -23.90 -7.88
CA GLY A 65 20.73 -22.81 -8.37
C GLY A 65 19.98 -22.08 -7.26
N GLN A 66 19.13 -21.14 -7.68
CA GLN A 66 18.24 -20.38 -6.79
C GLN A 66 16.83 -20.47 -7.34
N LEU A 67 15.84 -20.49 -6.46
CA LEU A 67 14.43 -20.39 -6.83
C LEU A 67 13.89 -19.08 -6.27
N ARG A 68 13.81 -18.06 -7.12
CA ARG A 68 13.42 -16.71 -6.72
C ARG A 68 11.90 -16.58 -6.73
N MET A 69 11.33 -16.36 -5.55
CA MET A 69 9.96 -15.87 -5.39
C MET A 69 9.99 -14.34 -5.49
N THR A 70 9.27 -13.81 -6.48
CA THR A 70 9.06 -12.37 -6.64
C THR A 70 7.84 -11.94 -5.84
N THR A 71 7.94 -10.82 -5.13
CA THR A 71 6.82 -10.28 -4.34
C THR A 71 6.40 -8.91 -4.87
N ILE A 72 5.20 -8.49 -4.52
CA ILE A 72 4.73 -7.12 -4.65
C ILE A 72 4.42 -6.59 -3.27
N GLU A 73 4.63 -5.29 -3.06
CA GLU A 73 4.33 -4.62 -1.80
C GLU A 73 3.37 -3.46 -2.07
N ALA A 74 2.29 -3.40 -1.30
CA ALA A 74 1.40 -2.26 -1.26
C ALA A 74 1.75 -1.39 -0.05
N THR A 75 1.53 -0.08 -0.17
CA THR A 75 1.68 0.83 0.97
C THR A 75 0.77 0.37 2.12
N GLY A 76 1.31 0.36 3.34
CA GLY A 76 0.58 -0.09 4.52
C GLY A 76 -0.70 0.70 4.79
N PRO A 77 -1.64 0.14 5.58
CA PRO A 77 -2.91 0.79 5.86
C PRO A 77 -2.70 2.17 6.53
N ASP A 78 -1.78 2.35 7.48
CA ASP A 78 -1.62 3.66 8.13
C ASP A 78 -0.90 4.72 7.28
N ALA A 79 -0.50 4.39 6.04
CA ALA A 79 0.27 5.30 5.22
C ALA A 79 -0.59 6.45 4.66
N SER A 80 -0.05 7.66 4.74
CA SER A 80 -0.65 8.86 4.16
C SER A 80 -0.15 9.05 2.72
N ILE A 81 -0.99 8.71 1.75
CA ILE A 81 -0.73 8.96 0.32
C ILE A 81 -1.25 10.35 -0.06
N HIS A 82 -0.41 11.16 -0.71
CA HIS A 82 -0.79 12.50 -1.17
C HIS A 82 -0.83 12.59 -2.69
N LEU A 83 -1.33 13.72 -3.21
CA LEU A 83 -1.45 13.95 -4.65
C LEU A 83 -0.13 13.80 -5.41
N GLY A 84 0.99 14.20 -4.80
CA GLY A 84 2.32 14.05 -5.41
C GLY A 84 2.71 12.59 -5.62
N ASP A 85 2.40 11.71 -4.67
CA ASP A 85 2.70 10.28 -4.75
C ASP A 85 1.90 9.61 -5.87
N VAL A 86 0.62 9.98 -5.99
CA VAL A 86 -0.28 9.48 -7.04
C VAL A 86 0.19 9.93 -8.42
N LEU A 87 0.48 11.23 -8.58
CA LEU A 87 0.94 11.77 -9.87
C LEU A 87 2.30 11.21 -10.27
N GLY A 88 3.24 11.07 -9.32
CA GLY A 88 4.54 10.45 -9.57
C GLY A 88 4.40 9.00 -10.00
N SER A 89 3.61 8.22 -9.26
CA SER A 89 3.39 6.80 -9.55
C SER A 89 2.63 6.55 -10.86
N TRP A 90 1.87 7.52 -11.36
CA TRP A 90 1.18 7.41 -12.66
C TRP A 90 2.14 7.35 -13.86
N PHE A 91 3.33 7.96 -13.73
CA PHE A 91 4.35 7.94 -14.79
C PHE A 91 5.38 6.81 -14.63
N ASP A 92 5.44 6.19 -13.46
CA ASP A 92 6.30 5.02 -13.22
C ASP A 92 5.65 3.75 -13.75
N THR A 93 6.40 2.97 -14.55
CA THR A 93 5.88 1.74 -15.17
C THR A 93 5.84 0.57 -14.19
N ASP A 94 6.59 0.66 -13.10
CA ASP A 94 6.68 -0.33 -12.04
C ASP A 94 5.83 0.03 -10.81
N ARG A 95 4.98 1.05 -10.88
CA ARG A 95 4.07 1.42 -9.78
C ARG A 95 2.62 1.38 -10.24
N ALA A 96 1.74 0.94 -9.34
CA ALA A 96 0.31 0.92 -9.58
C ALA A 96 -0.42 1.66 -8.45
N VAL A 97 -1.16 2.71 -8.80
CA VAL A 97 -2.07 3.39 -7.87
C VAL A 97 -3.39 2.65 -7.85
N MET A 98 -3.80 2.18 -6.68
CA MET A 98 -5.00 1.38 -6.50
C MET A 98 -5.89 1.99 -5.42
N PRO A 99 -7.23 1.93 -5.56
CA PRO A 99 -8.13 2.29 -4.48
C PRO A 99 -7.79 1.49 -3.22
N ARG A 100 -7.78 2.15 -2.06
CA ARG A 100 -7.40 1.51 -0.80
C ARG A 100 -8.23 0.25 -0.51
N ASP A 101 -9.54 0.31 -0.72
CA ASP A 101 -10.48 -0.78 -0.49
C ASP A 101 -10.23 -2.00 -1.40
N ALA A 102 -9.55 -1.82 -2.53
CA ALA A 102 -9.15 -2.93 -3.39
C ALA A 102 -7.97 -3.72 -2.82
N VAL A 103 -7.15 -3.10 -1.95
CA VAL A 103 -6.04 -3.75 -1.24
C VAL A 103 -6.49 -4.26 0.13
N TYR A 104 -7.26 -3.44 0.84
CA TYR A 104 -7.72 -3.69 2.20
C TYR A 104 -9.26 -3.66 2.23
N PRO A 105 -9.93 -4.77 1.89
CA PRO A 105 -11.40 -4.82 1.80
C PRO A 105 -12.10 -4.81 3.17
N SER A 106 -11.39 -5.15 4.24
CA SER A 106 -11.91 -5.33 5.60
C SER A 106 -11.55 -4.15 6.51
N GLY A 107 -12.38 -3.10 6.51
CA GLY A 107 -12.42 -2.08 7.56
C GLY A 107 -11.29 -1.03 7.55
N ASP A 108 -11.48 0.02 8.35
CA ASP A 108 -10.52 1.12 8.55
C ASP A 108 -9.48 0.82 9.63
N ASP A 109 -9.70 -0.21 10.46
CA ASP A 109 -8.84 -0.55 11.60
C ASP A 109 -7.79 -1.61 11.23
N VAL A 110 -6.54 -1.34 11.58
CA VAL A 110 -5.41 -2.23 11.26
C VAL A 110 -5.53 -3.60 11.90
N SER A 111 -6.09 -3.69 13.11
CA SER A 111 -6.23 -4.97 13.81
C SER A 111 -7.29 -5.86 13.16
N GLU A 112 -8.36 -5.25 12.63
CA GLU A 112 -9.38 -5.95 11.85
C GLU A 112 -8.80 -6.49 10.53
N ILE A 113 -8.03 -5.67 9.82
CA ILE A 113 -7.32 -6.08 8.60
C ILE A 113 -6.35 -7.24 8.89
N GLU A 114 -5.60 -7.17 9.98
CA GLU A 114 -4.67 -8.22 10.36
C GLU A 114 -5.39 -9.53 10.68
N GLN A 115 -6.48 -9.48 11.43
CA GLN A 115 -7.31 -10.65 11.72
C GLN A 115 -7.86 -11.28 10.43
N TYR A 116 -8.43 -10.47 9.54
CA TYR A 116 -8.97 -10.93 8.26
C TYR A 116 -7.89 -11.62 7.40
N ASN A 117 -6.70 -11.03 7.30
CA ASN A 117 -5.59 -11.60 6.55
C ASN A 117 -5.09 -12.92 7.15
N GLN A 118 -5.08 -13.06 8.48
CA GLN A 118 -4.73 -14.32 9.13
C GLN A 118 -5.75 -15.42 8.84
N GLU A 119 -7.04 -15.09 8.84
CA GLU A 119 -8.11 -16.03 8.48
C GLU A 119 -7.98 -16.49 7.01
N GLN A 120 -7.76 -15.55 6.08
CA GLN A 120 -7.51 -15.85 4.66
C GLN A 120 -6.27 -16.72 4.42
N MET A 121 -5.19 -16.48 5.18
CA MET A 121 -3.99 -17.32 5.12
C MET A 121 -4.25 -18.73 5.62
N LYS A 122 -5.04 -18.89 6.68
CA LYS A 122 -5.42 -20.21 7.19
C LYS A 122 -6.29 -20.96 6.18
N GLU A 123 -7.29 -20.30 5.59
CA GLU A 123 -8.13 -20.87 4.54
C GLU A 123 -7.29 -21.33 3.33
N SER A 124 -6.32 -20.52 2.92
CA SER A 124 -5.38 -20.86 1.85
C SER A 124 -4.55 -22.12 2.18
N GLN A 125 -4.10 -22.27 3.43
CA GLN A 125 -3.36 -23.45 3.88
C GLN A 125 -4.24 -24.71 3.93
N ASP A 126 -5.48 -24.58 4.39
CA ASP A 126 -6.45 -25.66 4.44
C ASP A 126 -6.80 -26.14 3.02
N SER A 127 -6.99 -25.21 2.08
CA SER A 127 -7.23 -25.51 0.66
C SER A 127 -6.01 -26.12 -0.04
N ALA A 128 -4.78 -25.79 0.35
CA ALA A 128 -3.58 -26.36 -0.24
C ALA A 128 -3.33 -27.81 0.21
N THR A 129 -3.95 -28.23 1.31
CA THR A 129 -3.84 -29.58 1.87
C THR A 129 -4.87 -30.55 1.28
N THR A 130 -6.03 -30.04 0.84
CA THR A 130 -7.17 -30.83 0.37
C THR A 130 -7.17 -30.96 -1.15
#